data_AF-A0A4Y7J2W2-F1
#
_entry.id   AF-A0A4Y7J2W2-F1
#
_cell.length_a   1.000
_cell.length_b   1.000
_cell.length_c   1.000
_cell.angle_alpha   90.00
_cell.angle_beta   90.00
_cell.angle_gamma   90.00
#
_symmetry.space_group_name_H-M   'P 1'
#
loop_
_entity.id
_entity.type
_entity.pdbx_description
1 polymer ?
#
loop_
_entity_poly.entity_id
_entity_poly.type
_entity_poly.pdbx_seq_one_letter_code
_entity_poly.pdbx_strand_id
1 'polypeptide(L)'
;MAAEQIVLSSTMSCLTTPASSSPSRLPPFSSSTKSRVSLLSTSSPSSVTSLRSSTFYSSPLPSLSIHHQRRSSLTHVTKTGAAVVNPTCSASDPDQLKSAREDIKQLLKTTFCHPIMIRLGWHDAGTYNKDIQEFPQRGGANGSLRFDVELKHGANAGLVNALKLLQPIKEKYPGVTYADLFQLASATAIEDAGGPKIPMKYGRVDVSVPDECPEEGRLPGELKYV
;
A
#
# COMPACT_ATOMS: atom_id res chain seq x y z
N MET A 1 37.29 56.18 -30.81
CA MET A 1 37.26 55.75 -29.40
C MET A 1 36.88 54.28 -29.42
N ALA A 2 37.87 53.40 -29.62
CA ALA A 2 38.51 52.59 -28.56
C ALA A 2 37.47 51.63 -27.94
N ALA A 3 37.30 50.39 -28.43
CA ALA A 3 38.18 49.21 -28.33
C ALA A 3 38.53 48.84 -26.89
N GLU A 4 37.87 47.82 -26.35
CA GLU A 4 38.52 46.87 -25.43
C GLU A 4 37.87 45.48 -25.55
N GLN A 5 38.65 44.55 -26.07
CA GLN A 5 38.55 43.11 -25.83
C GLN A 5 39.25 42.82 -24.51
N ILE A 6 38.67 42.00 -23.64
CA ILE A 6 39.46 41.18 -22.71
C ILE A 6 38.92 39.75 -22.74
N VAL A 7 39.67 38.92 -23.47
CA VAL A 7 39.69 37.47 -23.43
C VAL A 7 40.55 37.09 -22.22
N LEU A 8 40.02 36.32 -21.29
CA LEU A 8 40.84 35.58 -20.32
C LEU A 8 40.49 34.09 -20.41
N SER A 9 41.27 33.41 -21.24
CA SER A 9 41.52 31.99 -21.20
C SER A 9 42.47 31.69 -20.02
N SER A 10 42.14 30.73 -19.17
CA SER A 10 43.10 30.14 -18.23
C SER A 10 42.78 28.67 -17.98
N THR A 11 43.56 27.85 -18.69
CA THR A 11 44.34 26.72 -18.17
C THR A 11 43.63 25.60 -17.39
N MET A 12 43.38 24.52 -18.14
CA MET A 12 43.75 23.13 -17.84
C MET A 12 44.38 22.84 -16.47
N SER A 13 43.76 21.92 -15.72
CA SER A 13 44.48 20.98 -14.85
C SER A 13 43.70 19.67 -14.79
N CYS A 14 44.20 18.71 -15.57
CA CYS A 14 43.83 17.31 -15.51
C CYS A 14 44.45 16.69 -14.26
N LEU A 15 43.64 16.19 -13.33
CA LEU A 15 44.08 15.31 -12.26
C LEU A 15 43.60 13.89 -12.57
N THR A 16 44.49 13.17 -13.23
CA THR A 16 44.54 11.72 -13.35
C THR A 16 44.68 11.08 -11.97
N THR A 17 43.71 10.27 -11.58
CA THR A 17 43.88 9.29 -10.49
C THR A 17 44.01 7.90 -11.12
N PRO A 18 45.00 7.09 -10.70
CA PRO A 18 45.24 5.78 -11.29
C PRO A 18 44.23 4.75 -10.79
N ALA A 19 43.62 4.05 -11.76
CA ALA A 19 42.96 2.79 -11.57
C ALA A 19 43.96 1.75 -11.05
N SER A 20 43.67 1.12 -9.91
CA SER A 20 44.28 -0.15 -9.53
C SER A 20 43.32 -1.27 -9.90
N SER A 21 43.75 -2.06 -10.87
CA SER A 21 43.16 -3.31 -11.29
C SER A 21 43.84 -4.44 -10.53
N SER A 22 43.06 -5.36 -9.98
CA SER A 22 43.55 -6.68 -9.58
C SER A 22 42.45 -7.70 -9.85
N PRO A 23 42.67 -8.63 -10.79
CA PRO A 23 41.73 -9.67 -11.12
C PRO A 23 42.07 -10.94 -10.32
N SER A 24 41.10 -11.48 -9.59
CA SER A 24 41.23 -12.82 -9.00
C SER A 24 39.96 -13.62 -9.20
N ARG A 25 39.93 -14.27 -10.37
CA ARG A 25 39.76 -15.72 -10.54
C ARG A 25 38.50 -16.36 -9.89
N LEU A 26 37.47 -16.49 -10.73
CA LEU A 26 36.48 -17.57 -10.62
C LEU A 26 37.16 -18.94 -10.81
N PRO A 27 36.73 -19.99 -10.10
CA PRO A 27 36.77 -21.35 -10.61
C PRO A 27 35.42 -21.78 -11.23
N PRO A 28 35.42 -22.74 -12.16
CA PRO A 28 34.26 -23.12 -12.97
C PRO A 28 33.51 -24.35 -12.42
N PHE A 29 32.27 -24.51 -12.91
CA PHE A 29 31.53 -25.77 -13.17
C PHE A 29 31.57 -26.91 -12.15
N SER A 30 30.39 -27.37 -11.70
CA SER A 30 29.78 -28.61 -12.26
C SER A 30 28.40 -28.94 -11.68
N SER A 31 27.48 -29.23 -12.60
CA SER A 31 26.42 -30.26 -12.60
C SER A 31 25.54 -30.52 -11.36
N SER A 32 24.25 -30.19 -11.53
CA SER A 32 23.14 -31.15 -11.63
C SER A 32 23.23 -32.45 -10.80
N THR A 33 22.37 -32.55 -9.78
CA THR A 33 21.70 -33.81 -9.44
C THR A 33 20.26 -33.54 -9.05
N LYS A 34 19.35 -33.94 -9.94
CA LYS A 34 17.94 -34.22 -9.62
C LYS A 34 17.92 -35.41 -8.67
N SER A 35 17.51 -35.21 -7.42
CA SER A 35 17.17 -36.34 -6.53
C SER A 35 15.67 -36.48 -6.41
N ARG A 36 15.20 -37.49 -7.16
CA ARG A 36 13.97 -38.27 -7.06
C ARG A 36 13.14 -38.10 -5.79
N VAL A 37 11.88 -37.76 -6.06
CA VAL A 37 10.67 -38.21 -5.33
C VAL A 37 10.82 -39.66 -4.86
N SER A 38 10.59 -39.91 -3.57
CA SER A 38 10.25 -41.22 -3.05
C SER A 38 8.93 -41.09 -2.28
N LEU A 39 7.87 -41.49 -2.96
CA LEU A 39 6.57 -41.79 -2.37
C LEU A 39 6.71 -43.11 -1.63
N LEU A 40 6.64 -43.10 -0.30
CA LEU A 40 6.40 -44.32 0.47
C LEU A 40 5.00 -44.25 1.07
N SER A 41 4.07 -44.78 0.28
CA SER A 41 2.81 -45.34 0.69
C SER A 41 3.02 -46.40 1.77
N THR A 42 2.43 -46.21 2.95
CA THR A 42 2.17 -47.30 3.89
C THR A 42 0.68 -47.35 4.20
N SER A 43 0.20 -48.58 4.14
CA SER A 43 -1.17 -49.03 4.07
C SER A 43 -1.91 -48.96 5.40
N SER A 44 -3.23 -48.77 5.27
CA SER A 44 -4.28 -48.96 6.27
C SER A 44 -4.16 -50.25 7.07
N PRO A 45 -4.90 -50.33 8.20
CA PRO A 45 -6.06 -51.22 8.16
C PRO A 45 -7.34 -50.61 8.71
N SER A 46 -8.43 -51.12 8.14
CA SER A 46 -9.84 -50.81 8.37
C SER A 46 -10.34 -51.36 9.71
N SER A 47 -11.35 -50.70 10.29
CA SER A 47 -12.42 -51.40 11.01
C SER A 47 -13.73 -50.59 10.97
N VAL A 48 -14.72 -51.26 10.38
CA VAL A 48 -16.16 -51.00 10.38
C VAL A 48 -16.69 -50.88 11.81
N THR A 49 -17.69 -50.06 12.14
CA THR A 49 -19.15 -50.24 12.04
C THR A 49 -19.71 -48.97 12.73
N SER A 50 -20.80 -48.30 12.35
CA SER A 50 -22.19 -48.78 12.38
C SER A 50 -23.08 -47.68 11.81
N LEU A 51 -24.02 -48.08 10.96
CA LEU A 51 -25.16 -47.28 10.51
C LEU A 51 -26.09 -46.98 11.69
N ARG A 52 -26.64 -45.76 11.73
CA ARG A 52 -28.00 -45.50 12.22
C ARG A 52 -28.60 -44.31 11.47
N SER A 53 -29.60 -44.65 10.66
CA SER A 53 -30.55 -43.74 10.02
C SER A 53 -31.67 -43.39 10.98
N SER A 54 -32.09 -42.13 10.98
CA SER A 54 -33.43 -41.69 11.43
C SER A 54 -33.65 -40.27 10.89
N THR A 55 -34.33 -40.14 9.76
CA THR A 55 -35.76 -39.77 9.65
C THR A 55 -36.04 -38.30 9.98
N PHE A 56 -36.26 -37.56 8.89
CA PHE A 56 -37.22 -36.48 8.68
C PHE A 56 -38.01 -35.99 9.90
N TYR A 57 -37.88 -34.70 10.20
CA TYR A 57 -39.02 -33.88 10.63
C TYR A 57 -38.91 -32.49 9.98
N SER A 58 -39.83 -32.25 9.05
CA SER A 58 -40.14 -30.95 8.47
C SER A 58 -41.15 -30.20 9.34
N SER A 59 -41.18 -28.88 9.15
CA SER A 59 -42.28 -27.91 9.40
C SER A 59 -42.07 -26.97 10.61
N PRO A 60 -42.74 -25.81 10.65
CA PRO A 60 -42.87 -24.78 9.62
C PRO A 60 -42.57 -23.35 10.15
N LEU A 61 -42.37 -22.42 9.21
CA LEU A 61 -42.29 -20.97 9.41
C LEU A 61 -43.58 -20.37 10.01
N PRO A 62 -43.49 -19.30 10.83
CA PRO A 62 -44.53 -18.29 10.93
C PRO A 62 -44.15 -17.04 10.13
N SER A 63 -44.99 -16.76 9.13
CA SER A 63 -45.13 -15.48 8.45
C SER A 63 -45.67 -14.43 9.43
N LEU A 64 -44.99 -13.28 9.60
CA LEU A 64 -45.63 -12.05 10.05
C LEU A 64 -45.00 -10.81 9.39
N SER A 65 -45.78 -10.24 8.48
CA SER A 65 -46.05 -8.81 8.25
C SER A 65 -44.90 -7.85 7.93
N ILE A 66 -44.74 -7.62 6.62
CA ILE A 66 -44.16 -6.40 6.04
C ILE A 66 -45.01 -5.20 6.48
N HIS A 67 -44.51 -4.40 7.42
CA HIS A 67 -45.10 -3.11 7.72
C HIS A 67 -44.58 -2.08 6.71
N HIS A 68 -45.39 -1.84 5.69
CA HIS A 68 -45.19 -0.79 4.70
C HIS A 68 -45.45 0.56 5.38
N GLN A 69 -44.45 1.16 6.04
CA GLN A 69 -44.57 2.54 6.49
C GLN A 69 -44.30 3.51 5.33
N ARG A 70 -45.43 4.01 4.85
CA ARG A 70 -45.67 5.16 3.99
C ARG A 70 -44.65 6.29 4.16
N ARG A 71 -43.97 6.56 3.05
CA ARG A 71 -43.28 7.80 2.66
C ARG A 71 -44.06 9.05 3.11
N SER A 72 -43.49 9.83 4.03
CA SER A 72 -43.91 11.20 4.32
C SER A 72 -42.95 12.18 3.64
N SER A 73 -43.50 12.93 2.69
CA SER A 73 -42.89 14.04 1.96
C SER A 73 -43.13 15.36 2.68
N LEU A 74 -42.07 16.15 2.91
CA LEU A 74 -42.00 17.63 3.06
C LEU A 74 -40.59 17.92 3.63
N THR A 75 -39.81 18.93 3.28
CA THR A 75 -39.97 20.20 2.56
C THR A 75 -38.60 20.54 1.95
N HIS A 76 -38.60 21.13 0.77
CA HIS A 76 -37.42 21.75 0.16
C HIS A 76 -37.22 23.12 0.84
N VAL A 77 -36.12 23.32 1.59
CA VAL A 77 -35.65 24.64 1.99
C VAL A 77 -34.30 24.86 1.33
N THR A 78 -34.30 25.73 0.33
CA THR A 78 -33.11 26.29 -0.27
C THR A 78 -32.45 27.23 0.73
N LYS A 79 -31.23 26.92 1.15
CA LYS A 79 -30.30 27.94 1.64
C LYS A 79 -28.92 27.70 1.05
N THR A 80 -28.47 28.75 0.39
CA THR A 80 -27.21 29.00 -0.29
C THR A 80 -25.97 28.63 0.51
N GLY A 81 -25.04 27.93 -0.14
CA GLY A 81 -23.63 28.32 -0.20
C GLY A 81 -22.78 28.13 1.05
N ALA A 82 -22.46 26.89 1.38
CA ALA A 82 -21.16 26.50 1.93
C ALA A 82 -20.90 25.07 1.48
N ALA A 83 -19.83 24.83 0.71
CA ALA A 83 -19.40 23.49 0.37
C ALA A 83 -18.87 22.82 1.64
N VAL A 84 -19.79 22.23 2.40
CA VAL A 84 -19.45 21.30 3.48
C VAL A 84 -18.86 20.07 2.78
N VAL A 85 -17.54 19.96 2.83
CA VAL A 85 -16.84 18.71 2.54
C VAL A 85 -17.22 17.73 3.65
N ASN A 86 -18.32 17.02 3.46
CA ASN A 86 -18.64 15.87 4.28
C ASN A 86 -17.51 14.86 4.09
N PRO A 87 -16.82 14.39 5.16
CA PRO A 87 -15.88 13.30 5.05
C PRO A 87 -16.70 12.03 4.85
N THR A 88 -17.13 11.78 3.62
CA THR A 88 -17.73 10.51 3.27
C THR A 88 -16.62 9.46 3.25
N CYS A 89 -16.80 8.41 4.03
CA CYS A 89 -16.12 7.12 3.96
C CYS A 89 -16.42 6.43 2.60
N SER A 90 -16.05 7.09 1.51
CA SER A 90 -16.33 6.66 0.15
C SER A 90 -15.10 5.97 -0.42
N ALA A 91 -15.32 4.80 -1.02
CA ALA A 91 -14.31 4.10 -1.80
C ALA A 91 -13.79 4.98 -2.95
N SER A 92 -12.56 4.70 -3.38
CA SER A 92 -11.90 5.47 -4.43
C SER A 92 -12.61 5.40 -5.79
N ASP A 93 -12.64 6.52 -6.51
CA ASP A 93 -13.09 6.61 -7.90
C ASP A 93 -12.12 5.87 -8.86
N PRO A 94 -12.61 4.91 -9.66
CA PRO A 94 -11.76 4.06 -10.50
C PRO A 94 -11.09 4.82 -11.65
N ASP A 95 -11.67 5.89 -12.15
CA ASP A 95 -11.12 6.66 -13.27
C ASP A 95 -10.06 7.65 -12.77
N GLN A 96 -10.27 8.24 -11.60
CA GLN A 96 -9.22 9.00 -10.92
C GLN A 96 -8.03 8.11 -10.52
N LEU A 97 -8.26 6.87 -10.07
CA LEU A 97 -7.18 5.93 -9.77
C LEU A 97 -6.29 5.63 -10.99
N LYS A 98 -6.88 5.43 -12.17
CA LYS A 98 -6.12 5.23 -13.41
C LYS A 98 -5.26 6.45 -13.74
N SER A 99 -5.83 7.64 -13.59
CA SER A 99 -5.13 8.90 -13.86
C SER A 99 -3.99 9.15 -12.85
N ALA A 100 -4.26 8.93 -11.56
CA ALA A 100 -3.27 9.01 -10.50
C ALA A 100 -2.09 8.06 -10.73
N ARG A 101 -2.35 6.88 -11.27
CA ARG A 101 -1.30 5.91 -11.61
C ARG A 101 -0.31 6.45 -12.64
N GLU A 102 -0.79 7.12 -13.67
CA GLU A 102 0.08 7.69 -14.71
C GLU A 102 0.90 8.87 -14.16
N ASP A 103 0.31 9.71 -13.33
CA ASP A 103 1.03 10.78 -12.62
C ASP A 103 2.11 10.21 -11.68
N ILE A 104 1.82 9.12 -10.97
CA ILE A 104 2.80 8.41 -10.15
C ILE A 104 3.95 7.88 -11.00
N LYS A 105 3.68 7.25 -12.15
CA LYS A 105 4.74 6.81 -13.07
C LYS A 105 5.62 7.98 -13.51
N GLN A 106 5.03 9.14 -13.77
CA GLN A 106 5.79 10.33 -14.12
C GLN A 106 6.66 10.81 -12.96
N LEU A 107 6.11 10.85 -11.74
CA LEU A 107 6.86 11.18 -10.52
C LEU A 107 8.04 10.23 -10.29
N LEU A 108 7.85 8.94 -10.52
CA LEU A 108 8.88 7.92 -10.37
C LEU A 108 10.03 8.11 -11.36
N LYS A 109 9.72 8.46 -12.62
CA LYS A 109 10.72 8.74 -13.66
C LYS A 109 11.52 10.02 -13.44
N THR A 110 10.94 11.02 -12.79
CA THR A 110 11.61 12.30 -12.54
C THR A 110 12.41 12.31 -11.24
N THR A 111 11.89 11.67 -10.20
CA THR A 111 12.42 11.79 -8.83
C THR A 111 13.17 10.54 -8.37
N PHE A 112 12.96 9.39 -9.03
CA PHE A 112 13.58 8.11 -8.66
C PHE A 112 13.29 7.69 -7.21
N CYS A 113 12.05 7.92 -6.77
CA CYS A 113 11.62 7.68 -5.39
C CYS A 113 10.96 6.29 -5.17
N HIS A 114 11.24 5.31 -6.03
CA HIS A 114 10.63 3.97 -5.96
C HIS A 114 10.73 3.32 -4.57
N PRO A 115 11.91 3.27 -3.90
CA PRO A 115 12.03 2.56 -2.63
C PRO A 115 11.18 3.17 -1.51
N ILE A 116 11.06 4.50 -1.45
CA ILE A 116 10.30 5.16 -0.39
C ILE A 116 8.79 5.01 -0.59
N MET A 117 8.31 4.91 -1.83
CA MET A 117 6.89 4.63 -2.13
C MET A 117 6.51 3.21 -1.72
N ILE A 118 7.41 2.25 -1.95
CA ILE A 118 7.22 0.86 -1.52
C ILE A 118 7.17 0.79 0.01
N ARG A 119 8.13 1.45 0.68
CA ARG A 119 8.18 1.53 2.14
C ARG A 119 6.91 2.18 2.71
N LEU A 120 6.42 3.27 2.12
CA LEU A 120 5.21 3.95 2.58
C LEU A 120 4.00 2.99 2.58
N GLY A 121 3.78 2.29 1.46
CA GLY A 121 2.67 1.32 1.37
C GLY A 121 2.82 0.16 2.35
N TRP A 122 4.05 -0.33 2.57
CA TRP A 122 4.30 -1.37 3.59
C TRP A 122 4.03 -0.86 5.01
N HIS A 123 4.48 0.34 5.37
CA HIS A 123 4.34 0.86 6.74
C HIS A 123 2.89 1.15 7.11
N ASP A 124 2.07 1.62 6.16
CA ASP A 124 0.62 1.78 6.37
C ASP A 124 -0.05 0.41 6.59
N ALA A 125 0.24 -0.58 5.73
CA ALA A 125 -0.34 -1.91 5.81
C ALA A 125 0.18 -2.76 7.00
N GLY A 126 1.43 -2.53 7.42
CA GLY A 126 2.16 -3.38 8.35
C GLY A 126 1.73 -3.24 9.81
N THR A 127 0.86 -2.28 10.13
CA THR A 127 0.30 -2.09 11.47
C THR A 127 -0.90 -3.02 11.76
N TYR A 128 -1.30 -3.85 10.79
CA TYR A 128 -2.45 -4.73 10.91
C TYR A 128 -2.26 -5.80 11.99
N ASN A 129 -3.23 -5.91 12.90
CA ASN A 129 -3.35 -6.98 13.88
C ASN A 129 -4.58 -7.82 13.59
N LYS A 130 -4.37 -9.11 13.30
CA LYS A 130 -5.44 -10.08 12.99
C LYS A 130 -6.34 -10.43 14.18
N ASP A 131 -5.88 -10.20 15.40
CA ASP A 131 -6.61 -10.54 16.62
C ASP A 131 -7.64 -9.45 17.00
N ILE A 132 -7.56 -8.28 16.34
CA ILE A 132 -8.52 -7.17 16.45
C ILE A 132 -9.43 -7.19 15.21
N GLN A 133 -10.75 -7.20 15.40
CA GLN A 133 -11.69 -7.34 14.29
C GLN A 133 -12.13 -5.97 13.75
N GLU A 134 -12.24 -5.00 14.65
CA GLU A 134 -12.85 -3.70 14.42
C GLU A 134 -11.97 -2.82 13.52
N PHE A 135 -12.62 -2.21 12.54
CA PHE A 135 -12.02 -1.10 11.78
C PHE A 135 -12.34 0.21 12.49
N PRO A 136 -11.38 1.14 12.65
CA PRO A 136 -9.99 1.09 12.17
C PRO A 136 -8.95 0.54 13.16
N GLN A 137 -9.35 0.13 14.37
CA GLN A 137 -8.46 -0.22 15.49
C GLN A 137 -7.46 -1.34 15.17
N ARG A 138 -7.85 -2.28 14.31
CA ARG A 138 -6.98 -3.34 13.81
C ARG A 138 -5.79 -2.85 13.00
N GLY A 139 -5.72 -1.57 12.62
CA GLY A 139 -4.68 -1.00 11.78
C GLY A 139 -4.74 -1.51 10.33
N GLY A 140 -3.60 -1.46 9.65
CA GLY A 140 -3.45 -1.86 8.26
C GLY A 140 -3.70 -0.71 7.28
N ALA A 141 -3.86 -1.07 5.99
CA ALA A 141 -3.89 -0.10 4.89
C ALA A 141 -5.17 0.75 4.88
N ASN A 142 -5.22 1.76 5.74
CA ASN A 142 -6.36 2.63 6.01
C ASN A 142 -5.98 4.12 5.94
N GLY A 143 -4.78 4.44 5.48
CA GLY A 143 -4.31 5.81 5.25
C GLY A 143 -4.04 6.61 6.53
N SER A 144 -4.00 5.96 7.70
CA SER A 144 -3.70 6.59 9.00
C SER A 144 -2.30 7.19 9.04
N LEU A 145 -1.35 6.57 8.32
CA LEU A 145 0.04 7.00 8.19
C LEU A 145 0.23 8.42 7.63
N ARG A 146 -0.82 9.07 7.12
CA ARG A 146 -0.75 10.49 6.71
C ARG A 146 -0.72 11.46 7.89
N PHE A 147 -1.18 11.03 9.07
CA PHE A 147 -1.29 11.88 10.24
C PHE A 147 0.04 11.99 10.96
N ASP A 148 0.29 13.18 11.51
CA ASP A 148 1.55 13.51 12.19
C ASP A 148 1.82 12.61 13.41
N VAL A 149 0.78 12.15 14.11
CA VAL A 149 0.91 11.24 15.25
C VAL A 149 1.59 9.93 14.85
N GLU A 150 1.19 9.32 13.74
CA GLU A 150 1.77 8.06 13.28
C GLU A 150 3.08 8.27 12.49
N LEU A 151 3.20 9.37 11.74
CA LEU A 151 4.45 9.72 11.05
C LEU A 151 5.63 9.91 12.01
N LYS A 152 5.35 10.32 13.25
CA LYS A 152 6.36 10.54 14.29
C LYS A 152 6.84 9.26 14.98
N HIS A 153 6.17 8.12 14.77
CA HIS A 153 6.69 6.84 15.25
C HIS A 153 8.10 6.59 14.71
N GLY A 154 9.00 6.06 15.54
CA GLY A 154 10.41 5.89 15.21
C GLY A 154 10.62 5.05 13.94
N ALA A 155 9.82 3.99 13.76
CA ALA A 155 9.85 3.15 12.56
C ALA A 155 9.46 3.92 11.27
N ASN A 156 8.73 5.03 11.37
CA ASN A 156 8.23 5.82 10.24
C ASN A 156 9.12 7.01 9.87
N ALA A 157 10.28 7.15 10.53
CA ALA A 157 11.24 8.22 10.25
C ALA A 157 11.50 8.38 8.74
N GLY A 158 11.32 9.60 8.24
CA GLY A 158 11.51 9.99 6.84
C GLY A 158 10.30 9.80 5.90
N LEU A 159 9.23 9.09 6.31
CA LEU A 159 8.06 8.86 5.44
C LEU A 159 7.24 10.12 5.14
N VAL A 160 7.41 11.18 5.93
CA VAL A 160 6.88 12.51 5.62
C VAL A 160 7.32 13.02 4.24
N ASN A 161 8.50 12.62 3.77
CA ASN A 161 8.98 12.99 2.43
C ASN A 161 8.18 12.29 1.33
N ALA A 162 7.79 11.04 1.53
CA ALA A 162 6.94 10.31 0.58
C ALA A 162 5.54 10.95 0.51
N LEU A 163 4.98 11.33 1.66
CA LEU A 163 3.69 12.01 1.72
C LEU A 163 3.72 13.35 0.97
N LYS A 164 4.78 14.16 1.17
CA LYS A 164 4.97 15.43 0.44
C LYS A 164 5.03 15.25 -1.07
N LEU A 165 5.67 14.17 -1.55
CA LEU A 165 5.73 13.86 -2.99
C LEU A 165 4.37 13.45 -3.55
N LEU A 166 3.54 12.73 -2.77
CA LEU A 166 2.20 12.31 -3.18
C LEU A 166 1.13 13.38 -2.99
N GLN A 167 1.36 14.38 -2.16
CA GLN A 167 0.36 15.41 -1.84
C GLN A 167 -0.19 16.14 -3.08
N PRO A 168 0.63 16.61 -4.05
CA PRO A 168 0.10 17.25 -5.26
C PRO A 168 -0.79 16.31 -6.10
N ILE A 169 -0.46 15.02 -6.13
CA ILE A 169 -1.27 14.00 -6.82
C ILE A 169 -2.59 13.81 -6.07
N LYS A 170 -2.55 13.71 -4.74
CA LYS A 170 -3.74 13.59 -3.90
C LYS A 170 -4.70 14.78 -4.05
N GLU A 171 -4.16 15.99 -4.12
CA GLU A 171 -4.94 17.23 -4.32
C GLU A 171 -5.62 17.26 -5.69
N LYS A 172 -4.95 16.77 -6.73
CA LYS A 172 -5.52 16.63 -8.09
C LYS A 172 -6.63 15.58 -8.17
N TYR A 173 -6.60 14.56 -7.31
CA TYR A 173 -7.55 13.44 -7.31
C TYR A 173 -8.30 13.33 -5.96
N PRO A 174 -9.28 14.22 -5.70
CA PRO A 174 -10.01 14.23 -4.43
C PRO A 174 -10.81 12.95 -4.19
N GLY A 175 -11.24 12.26 -5.25
CA GLY A 175 -11.98 11.01 -5.18
C GLY A 175 -11.13 9.77 -4.92
N VAL A 176 -9.81 9.90 -4.76
CA VAL A 176 -8.91 8.79 -4.39
C VAL A 176 -8.57 8.90 -2.91
N THR A 177 -8.77 7.81 -2.15
CA THR A 177 -8.40 7.75 -0.72
C THR A 177 -6.88 7.71 -0.54
N TYR A 178 -6.37 8.22 0.58
CA TYR A 178 -4.95 8.10 0.92
C TYR A 178 -4.55 6.62 1.02
N ALA A 179 -5.40 5.79 1.62
CA ALA A 179 -5.20 4.36 1.74
C ALA A 179 -4.97 3.68 0.38
N ASP A 180 -5.79 3.98 -0.64
CA ASP A 180 -5.55 3.44 -1.98
C ASP A 180 -4.36 4.12 -2.67
N LEU A 181 -4.14 5.42 -2.46
CA LEU A 181 -3.03 6.14 -3.08
C LEU A 181 -1.67 5.59 -2.64
N PHE A 182 -1.48 5.27 -1.36
CA PHE A 182 -0.23 4.70 -0.84
C PHE A 182 0.04 3.32 -1.45
N GLN A 183 -0.99 2.48 -1.53
CA GLN A 183 -0.87 1.14 -2.07
C GLN A 183 -0.71 1.17 -3.61
N LEU A 184 -1.37 2.09 -4.30
CA LEU A 184 -1.19 2.34 -5.73
C LEU A 184 0.25 2.80 -6.03
N ALA A 185 0.80 3.71 -5.22
CA ALA A 185 2.16 4.20 -5.36
C ALA A 185 3.19 3.08 -5.17
N SER A 186 3.04 2.29 -4.11
CA SER A 186 3.89 1.13 -3.83
C SER A 186 3.86 0.10 -4.97
N ALA A 187 2.66 -0.34 -5.39
CA ALA A 187 2.53 -1.35 -6.44
C ALA A 187 3.04 -0.84 -7.81
N THR A 188 2.82 0.44 -8.12
CA THR A 188 3.30 1.05 -9.35
C THR A 188 4.82 1.23 -9.33
N ALA A 189 5.41 1.55 -8.18
CA ALA A 189 6.86 1.61 -8.01
C ALA A 189 7.53 0.24 -8.23
N ILE A 190 6.91 -0.86 -7.76
CA ILE A 190 7.41 -2.21 -8.01
C ILE A 190 7.36 -2.55 -9.50
N GLU A 191 6.23 -2.29 -10.16
CA GLU A 191 6.04 -2.57 -11.59
C GLU A 191 7.00 -1.73 -12.46
N ASP A 192 7.17 -0.44 -12.17
CA ASP A 192 8.06 0.46 -12.91
C ASP A 192 9.55 0.15 -12.69
N ALA A 193 9.91 -0.38 -11.51
CA ALA A 193 11.26 -0.88 -11.23
C ALA A 193 11.58 -2.23 -11.91
N GLY A 194 10.67 -2.77 -12.73
CA GLY A 194 10.83 -4.06 -13.42
C GLY A 194 10.39 -5.28 -12.61
N GLY A 195 9.71 -5.07 -11.48
CA GLY A 195 9.11 -6.14 -10.68
C GLY A 195 7.83 -6.71 -11.31
N PRO A 196 7.22 -7.72 -10.66
CA PRO A 196 6.01 -8.34 -11.16
C PRO A 196 4.81 -7.39 -11.06
N LYS A 197 3.85 -7.56 -11.97
CA LYS A 197 2.54 -6.89 -11.86
C LYS A 197 1.75 -7.48 -10.68
N ILE A 198 1.52 -6.67 -9.66
CA ILE A 198 0.73 -7.07 -8.49
C ILE A 198 -0.77 -6.97 -8.82
N PRO A 199 -1.59 -8.01 -8.56
CA PRO A 199 -3.02 -8.00 -8.83
C PRO A 199 -3.79 -7.15 -7.79
N MET A 200 -3.59 -5.84 -7.87
CA MET A 200 -4.16 -4.88 -6.92
C MET A 200 -5.68 -4.75 -7.06
N LYS A 201 -6.34 -4.65 -5.91
CA LYS A 201 -7.72 -4.17 -5.77
C LYS A 201 -7.71 -2.87 -4.97
N TYR A 202 -8.64 -1.99 -5.31
CA TYR A 202 -8.83 -0.69 -4.66
C TYR A 202 -10.25 -0.57 -4.11
N GLY A 203 -10.50 0.50 -3.38
CA GLY A 203 -11.72 0.73 -2.59
C GLY A 203 -11.46 0.75 -1.08
N ARG A 204 -10.20 0.97 -0.65
CA ARG A 204 -9.88 1.15 0.76
C ARG A 204 -10.46 2.47 1.25
N VAL A 205 -10.91 2.47 2.49
CA VAL A 205 -11.49 3.64 3.16
C VAL A 205 -10.44 4.27 4.06
N ASP A 206 -10.36 5.59 4.04
CA ASP A 206 -9.49 6.36 4.94
C ASP A 206 -10.07 6.39 6.36
N VAL A 207 -9.20 6.29 7.37
CA VAL A 207 -9.52 6.78 8.72
C VAL A 207 -9.81 8.27 8.67
N SER A 208 -10.67 8.79 9.55
CA SER A 208 -11.13 10.18 9.48
C SER A 208 -10.35 11.11 10.40
N VAL A 209 -9.88 10.61 11.54
CA VAL A 209 -9.23 11.44 12.58
C VAL A 209 -7.90 10.85 13.06
N PRO A 210 -6.97 11.67 13.60
CA PRO A 210 -5.69 11.19 14.11
C PRO A 210 -5.80 10.18 15.26
N ASP A 211 -6.86 10.28 16.08
CA ASP A 211 -7.07 9.38 17.23
C ASP A 211 -7.37 7.93 16.82
N GLU A 212 -7.64 7.69 15.53
CA GLU A 212 -7.83 6.37 14.94
C GLU A 212 -6.53 5.72 14.47
N CYS A 213 -5.39 6.39 14.62
CA CYS A 213 -4.09 5.80 14.30
C CYS A 213 -3.75 4.65 15.25
N PRO A 214 -3.13 3.57 14.76
CA PRO A 214 -2.63 2.50 15.62
C PRO A 214 -1.55 3.02 16.56
N GLU A 215 -1.41 2.39 17.72
CA GLU A 215 -0.31 2.66 18.65
C GLU A 215 1.06 2.32 18.03
N GLU A 216 2.11 3.00 18.50
CA GLU A 216 3.48 2.70 18.09
C GLU A 216 3.90 1.28 18.52
N GLY A 217 4.79 0.66 17.73
CA GLY A 217 5.40 -0.63 18.08
C GLY A 217 4.80 -1.85 17.37
N ARG A 218 3.79 -1.67 16.51
CA ARG A 218 3.25 -2.76 15.68
C ARG A 218 4.16 -3.16 14.52
N LEU A 219 4.97 -2.23 14.03
CA LEU A 219 5.95 -2.50 12.98
C LEU A 219 7.17 -3.22 13.54
N PRO A 220 7.80 -4.13 12.77
CA PRO A 220 9.01 -4.80 13.20
C PRO A 220 10.13 -3.78 13.43
N GLY A 221 10.67 -3.76 14.65
CA GLY A 221 11.86 -2.97 14.98
C GLY A 221 13.13 -3.68 14.51
N GLU A 222 14.21 -2.91 14.37
CA GLU A 222 15.54 -3.49 14.41
C GLU A 222 15.72 -4.09 15.81
N LEU A 223 15.90 -5.41 15.87
CA LEU A 223 16.29 -6.09 17.11
C LEU A 223 17.56 -5.39 17.61
N LYS A 224 17.44 -4.70 18.76
CA LYS A 224 18.60 -4.37 19.57
C LYS A 224 19.10 -5.69 20.13
N TYR A 225 19.91 -6.41 19.36
CA TYR A 225 20.79 -7.42 19.91
C TYR A 225 21.76 -6.67 20.83
N VAL A 226 21.43 -6.66 22.13
CA VAL A 226 22.33 -6.26 23.23
C VAL A 226 22.80 -7.53 23.89
#